data_AF-A0A535KL33-F1
#
_entry.id   AF-A0A535KL33-F1
#
_cell.length_a   1.000
_cell.length_b   1.000
_cell.length_c   1.000
_cell.angle_alpha   90.00
_cell.angle_beta   90.00
_cell.angle_gamma   90.00
#
_symmetry.space_group_name_H-M   'P 1'
#
loop_
_entity.id
_entity.type
_entity.pdbx_description
1 polymer ?
#
loop_
_entity_poly.entity_id
_entity_poly.type
_entity_poly.pdbx_seq_one_letter_code
_entity_poly.pdbx_strand_id
1 'polypeptide(L)'
;MSEYLKAMSLRDRGAGEMDFIPFYSRFKNIAEKETRSIKITVSDLGVPRGEYMLLENYCTDKKCDCRKVMINVVEVKPPRRILATIGYGWESVEFYTKWMYGDEKIARSITGAYLELGGIQSQYAQHFLEVFNATLTDEYVNTIKKHYSMFKKIRHKSSPRL
;
A
#
# COMPACT_ATOMS: atom_id res chain seq x y z
N MET A 1 15.46 9.72 -19.08
CA MET A 1 15.03 10.28 -17.78
C MET A 1 13.60 10.79 -17.96
N SER A 2 12.62 10.03 -17.47
CA SER A 2 11.19 10.19 -17.78
C SER A 2 10.65 11.54 -17.32
N GLU A 3 9.73 12.15 -18.09
CA GLU A 3 9.00 13.38 -17.71
C GLU A 3 8.33 13.28 -16.33
N TYR A 4 8.03 12.06 -15.90
CA TYR A 4 7.56 11.72 -14.55
C TYR A 4 8.51 12.20 -13.44
N LEU A 5 9.83 12.02 -13.61
CA LEU A 5 10.82 12.46 -12.62
C LEU A 5 10.92 14.00 -12.57
N LYS A 6 10.69 14.66 -13.71
CA LYS A 6 10.64 16.13 -13.80
C LYS A 6 9.41 16.70 -13.09
N ALA A 7 8.26 16.05 -13.23
CA ALA A 7 7.02 16.43 -12.53
C ALA A 7 7.14 16.24 -11.00
N MET A 8 7.90 15.24 -10.53
CA MET A 8 8.19 15.06 -9.10
C MET A 8 9.09 16.17 -8.54
N SER A 9 10.13 16.58 -9.28
CA SER A 9 11.07 17.63 -8.84
C SER A 9 10.42 19.02 -8.70
N LEU A 10 9.37 19.32 -9.47
CA LEU A 10 8.66 20.61 -9.37
C LEU A 10 7.72 20.71 -8.14
N ARG A 11 7.50 19.61 -7.40
CA ARG A 11 6.66 19.57 -6.18
C ARG A 11 7.37 20.02 -4.90
N ASP A 12 8.69 20.25 -4.93
CA ASP A 12 9.49 20.61 -3.76
C ASP A 12 9.29 22.04 -3.24
N ARG A 13 8.37 22.81 -3.84
CA ARG A 13 7.92 24.10 -3.29
C ARG A 13 6.52 23.97 -2.69
N GLY A 14 6.42 23.22 -1.57
CA GLY A 14 5.27 23.32 -0.64
C GLY A 14 4.35 22.10 -0.52
N ALA A 15 4.73 20.91 -0.97
CA ALA A 15 4.02 19.67 -0.65
C ALA A 15 4.51 19.10 0.69
N GLY A 16 3.62 18.85 1.64
CA GLY A 16 3.98 18.06 2.83
C GLY A 16 4.43 16.66 2.39
N GLU A 17 5.43 16.08 3.07
CA GLU A 17 5.90 14.72 2.79
C GLU A 17 4.71 13.75 2.72
N MET A 18 4.44 13.19 1.53
CA MET A 18 3.49 12.09 1.36
C MET A 18 4.14 10.80 1.85
N ASP A 19 4.35 10.71 3.16
CA ASP A 19 4.85 9.50 3.79
C ASP A 19 3.73 8.44 3.89
N PHE A 20 4.08 7.18 3.73
CA PHE A 20 3.21 6.02 3.94
C PHE A 20 3.77 5.22 5.10
N ILE A 21 3.05 5.23 6.23
CA ILE A 21 3.49 4.52 7.43
C ILE A 21 2.58 3.33 7.75
N PRO A 22 3.08 2.33 8.51
CA PRO A 22 2.30 1.15 8.81
C PRO A 22 1.04 1.44 9.63
N PHE A 23 -0.06 0.75 9.34
CA PHE A 23 -1.33 0.89 10.07
C PHE A 23 -1.16 0.60 11.57
N TYR A 24 -0.36 -0.40 11.93
CA TYR A 24 -0.07 -0.78 13.31
C TYR A 24 0.60 0.33 14.13
N SER A 25 1.24 1.33 13.48
CA SER A 25 1.86 2.47 14.17
C SER A 25 0.83 3.35 14.90
N ARG A 26 -0.44 3.32 14.45
CA ARG A 26 -1.55 4.06 15.06
C ARG A 26 -2.60 3.16 15.70
N PHE A 27 -2.76 1.94 15.19
CA PHE A 27 -3.82 1.01 15.60
C PHE A 27 -3.27 -0.38 15.94
N LYS A 28 -2.26 -0.46 16.80
CA LYS A 28 -1.58 -1.71 17.17
C LYS A 28 -2.53 -2.85 17.52
N ASN A 29 -3.47 -2.65 18.45
CA ASN A 29 -4.38 -3.71 18.91
C ASN A 29 -5.31 -4.23 17.81
N ILE A 30 -5.62 -3.40 16.82
CA ILE A 30 -6.47 -3.78 15.68
C ILE A 30 -5.61 -4.49 14.65
N ALA A 31 -4.44 -3.94 14.33
CA ALA A 31 -3.48 -4.56 13.44
C ALA A 31 -3.08 -5.97 13.92
N GLU A 32 -2.85 -6.18 15.22
CA GLU A 32 -2.54 -7.51 15.77
C GLU A 32 -3.64 -8.55 15.56
N LYS A 33 -4.90 -8.13 15.42
CA LYS A 33 -6.06 -9.02 15.25
C LYS A 33 -6.50 -9.17 13.79
N GLU A 34 -6.41 -8.09 13.02
CA GLU A 34 -6.99 -7.98 11.68
C GLU A 34 -5.94 -8.06 10.56
N THR A 35 -4.62 -7.99 10.86
CA THR A 35 -3.57 -8.20 9.85
C THR A 35 -3.66 -9.62 9.29
N ARG A 36 -3.83 -9.73 7.97
CA ARG A 36 -3.88 -11.03 7.29
C ARG A 36 -2.47 -11.58 7.05
N SER A 37 -2.37 -12.90 7.03
CA SER A 37 -1.22 -13.62 6.51
C SER A 37 -1.63 -14.51 5.34
N ILE A 38 -0.68 -14.79 4.45
CA ILE A 38 -0.81 -15.81 3.41
C ILE A 38 0.14 -16.97 3.75
N LYS A 39 -0.37 -18.19 3.60
CA LYS A 39 0.41 -19.41 3.82
C LYS A 39 0.61 -20.13 2.50
N ILE A 40 1.86 -20.13 2.03
CA ILE A 40 2.28 -20.83 0.83
C ILE A 40 2.65 -22.25 1.22
N THR A 41 1.86 -23.22 0.74
CA THR A 41 2.01 -24.64 1.06
C THR A 41 2.44 -25.49 -0.13
N VAL A 42 2.59 -24.90 -1.30
CA VAL A 42 2.99 -25.58 -2.55
C VAL A 42 4.10 -24.75 -3.23
N SER A 43 4.99 -25.41 -3.96
CA SER A 43 6.20 -24.79 -4.53
C SER A 43 6.04 -24.31 -5.98
N ASP A 44 4.95 -24.66 -6.63
CA ASP A 44 4.60 -24.31 -8.01
C ASP A 44 4.11 -22.86 -8.17
N LEU A 45 3.77 -22.17 -7.07
CA LEU A 45 3.38 -20.76 -7.07
C LEU A 45 4.55 -19.78 -7.31
N GLY A 46 5.77 -20.26 -7.56
CA GLY A 46 6.95 -19.41 -7.80
C GLY A 46 7.42 -18.64 -6.55
N VAL A 47 6.80 -18.88 -5.39
CA VAL A 47 7.16 -18.33 -4.08
C VAL A 47 7.64 -19.44 -3.14
N PRO A 48 8.59 -19.17 -2.24
CA PRO A 48 9.00 -20.17 -1.25
C PRO A 48 7.83 -20.57 -0.35
N ARG A 49 7.82 -21.82 0.11
CA ARG A 49 6.89 -22.27 1.14
C ARG A 49 7.13 -21.48 2.42
N GLY A 50 6.06 -20.99 3.03
CA GLY A 50 6.19 -20.14 4.20
C GLY A 50 4.89 -19.45 4.58
N GLU A 51 4.98 -18.67 5.64
CA GLU A 51 3.91 -17.75 6.05
C GLU A 51 4.43 -16.32 5.93
N TYR A 52 3.60 -15.46 5.35
CA TYR A 52 3.94 -14.08 5.06
C TYR A 52 2.83 -13.16 5.57
N MET A 53 3.21 -12.09 6.27
CA MET A 53 2.27 -11.05 6.74
C MET A 53 2.02 -10.04 5.63
N LEU A 54 0.77 -9.57 5.52
CA LEU A 54 0.37 -8.50 4.63
C LEU A 54 0.22 -7.21 5.42
N LEU A 55 1.32 -6.48 5.62
CA LEU A 55 1.33 -5.27 6.43
C LEU A 55 0.82 -4.07 5.64
N GLU A 56 -0.29 -3.49 6.08
CA GLU A 56 -0.90 -2.30 5.48
C GLU A 56 -0.14 -1.02 5.85
N ASN A 57 0.08 -0.16 4.85
CA ASN A 57 0.65 1.18 5.00
C ASN A 57 -0.26 2.21 4.32
N TYR A 58 -0.43 3.37 4.97
CA TYR A 58 -1.36 4.40 4.55
C TYR A 58 -0.74 5.80 4.52
N CYS A 59 -1.21 6.60 3.56
CA CYS A 59 -0.76 7.98 3.35
C CYS A 59 -1.05 8.86 4.58
N THR A 60 -0.01 9.53 5.06
CA THR A 60 -0.06 10.41 6.22
C THR A 60 -0.56 11.83 5.91
N ASP A 61 -0.50 12.25 4.64
CA ASP A 61 -0.97 13.58 4.23
C ASP A 61 -2.49 13.72 4.43
N LYS A 62 -2.90 14.58 5.36
CA LYS A 62 -4.30 14.82 5.72
C LYS A 62 -5.13 15.38 4.57
N LYS A 63 -4.52 16.06 3.61
CA LYS A 63 -5.20 16.63 2.44
C LYS A 63 -5.35 15.63 1.29
N CYS A 64 -4.67 14.50 1.37
CA CYS A 64 -4.67 13.47 0.33
C CYS A 64 -5.72 12.38 0.60
N ASP A 65 -6.76 12.30 -0.24
CA ASP A 65 -7.73 11.19 -0.27
C ASP A 65 -7.34 10.18 -1.36
N CYS A 66 -6.11 9.66 -1.31
CA CYS A 66 -5.58 8.75 -2.34
C CYS A 66 -6.35 7.43 -2.49
N ARG A 67 -7.20 7.07 -1.51
CA ARG A 67 -8.01 5.85 -1.50
C ARG A 67 -7.27 4.60 -2.00
N LYS A 68 -6.03 4.42 -1.53
CA LYS A 68 -5.19 3.27 -1.82
C LYS A 68 -4.45 2.82 -0.57
N VAL A 69 -4.02 1.57 -0.57
CA VAL A 69 -3.12 0.99 0.44
C VAL A 69 -1.82 0.55 -0.21
N MET A 70 -0.72 0.58 0.53
CA MET A 70 0.50 -0.18 0.19
C MET A 70 0.63 -1.36 1.14
N ILE A 71 0.70 -2.57 0.61
CA ILE A 71 0.86 -3.81 1.34
C ILE A 71 2.32 -4.24 1.26
N ASN A 72 3.03 -4.28 2.39
CA ASN A 72 4.32 -4.97 2.45
C ASN A 72 4.09 -6.45 2.75
N VAL A 73 4.59 -7.31 1.87
CA VAL A 73 4.64 -8.76 2.11
C VAL A 73 5.90 -9.07 2.89
N VAL A 74 5.76 -9.56 4.12
CA VAL A 74 6.88 -9.71 5.07
C VAL A 74 7.00 -11.13 5.57
N GLU A 75 8.21 -11.67 5.63
CA GLU A 75 8.47 -12.95 6.29
C GLU A 75 8.06 -12.90 7.78
N VAL A 76 7.29 -13.88 8.25
CA VAL A 76 6.93 -13.99 9.68
C VAL A 76 8.16 -14.26 10.54
N LYS A 77 9.05 -15.13 10.04
CA LYS A 77 10.26 -15.56 10.75
C LYS A 77 11.39 -14.54 10.57
N PRO A 78 12.22 -14.31 11.60
CA PRO A 78 13.44 -13.52 11.46
C PRO A 78 14.42 -14.13 10.44
N PRO A 79 15.16 -13.29 9.68
CA PRO A 79 15.02 -11.83 9.61
C PRO A 79 13.74 -11.43 8.85
N ARG A 80 12.94 -10.52 9.43
CA ARG A 80 11.65 -10.07 8.86
C ARG A 80 11.88 -9.14 7.67
N ARG A 81 12.08 -9.72 6.48
CA ARG A 81 12.35 -8.96 5.24
C ARG A 81 11.06 -8.68 4.49
N ILE A 82 11.00 -7.49 3.87
CA ILE A 82 9.97 -7.16 2.89
C ILE A 82 10.37 -7.83 1.56
N LEU A 83 9.47 -8.65 1.01
CA LEU A 83 9.69 -9.37 -0.25
C LEU A 83 8.97 -8.74 -1.43
N ALA A 84 7.90 -7.99 -1.17
CA ALA A 84 7.15 -7.25 -2.16
C ALA A 84 6.44 -6.07 -1.51
N THR A 85 6.24 -5.01 -2.28
CA THR A 85 5.36 -3.90 -1.91
C THR A 85 4.30 -3.75 -2.98
N ILE A 86 3.07 -4.06 -2.63
CA ILE A 86 1.93 -4.10 -3.55
C ILE A 86 1.06 -2.88 -3.25
N GLY A 87 0.79 -2.07 -4.27
CA GLY A 87 -0.26 -1.06 -4.20
C GLY A 87 -1.62 -1.68 -4.49
N TYR A 88 -2.66 -1.20 -3.82
CA TYR A 88 -4.03 -1.55 -4.16
C TYR A 88 -4.92 -0.31 -4.12
N GLY A 89 -5.38 0.11 -5.30
CA GLY A 89 -6.36 1.18 -5.46
C GLY A 89 -7.76 0.61 -5.72
N TRP A 90 -8.74 0.97 -4.90
CA TRP A 90 -10.09 0.38 -4.94
C TRP A 90 -11.14 1.26 -5.62
N GLU A 91 -10.76 2.46 -6.07
CA GLU A 91 -11.65 3.34 -6.82
C GLU A 91 -11.55 3.08 -8.33
N SER A 92 -12.46 3.68 -9.08
CA SER A 92 -12.49 3.55 -10.53
C SER A 92 -11.33 4.29 -11.21
N VAL A 93 -11.06 3.93 -12.48
CA VAL A 93 -10.08 4.64 -13.30
C VAL A 93 -10.45 6.13 -13.39
N GLU A 94 -11.72 6.49 -13.51
CA GLU A 94 -12.17 7.88 -13.58
C GLU A 94 -11.85 8.67 -12.30
N PHE A 95 -11.97 8.04 -11.13
CA PHE A 95 -11.54 8.64 -9.87
C PHE A 95 -10.04 8.92 -9.91
N TYR A 96 -9.24 7.91 -10.26
CA TYR A 96 -7.79 8.07 -10.28
C TYR A 96 -7.30 9.01 -11.37
N THR A 97 -7.98 9.11 -12.51
CA THR A 97 -7.66 10.11 -13.55
C THR A 97 -7.81 11.51 -12.98
N LYS A 98 -8.89 11.79 -12.25
CA LYS A 98 -9.07 13.09 -11.58
C LYS A 98 -8.01 13.32 -10.50
N TRP A 99 -7.74 12.31 -9.67
CA TRP A 99 -6.72 12.37 -8.62
C TRP A 99 -5.30 12.59 -9.17
N MET A 100 -5.02 12.04 -10.36
CA MET A 100 -3.77 12.18 -11.11
C MET A 100 -3.77 13.37 -12.08
N TYR A 101 -4.62 14.38 -11.86
CA TYR A 101 -4.66 15.62 -12.65
C TYR A 101 -4.86 15.39 -14.17
N GLY A 102 -5.65 14.37 -14.53
CA GLY A 102 -6.00 14.04 -15.91
C GLY A 102 -5.16 12.93 -16.54
N ASP A 103 -4.15 12.37 -15.86
CA ASP A 103 -3.33 11.29 -16.40
C ASP A 103 -4.03 9.92 -16.28
N GLU A 104 -4.79 9.57 -17.31
CA GLU A 104 -5.50 8.28 -17.38
C GLU A 104 -4.56 7.07 -17.46
N LYS A 105 -3.37 7.23 -18.05
CA LYS A 105 -2.41 6.13 -18.18
C LYS A 105 -1.89 5.72 -16.80
N ILE A 106 -1.53 6.69 -15.97
CA ILE A 106 -1.12 6.41 -14.59
C ILE A 106 -2.32 5.93 -13.78
N ALA A 107 -3.52 6.51 -13.97
CA ALA A 107 -4.74 6.07 -13.29
C ALA A 107 -5.01 4.57 -13.48
N ARG A 108 -4.90 4.08 -14.72
CA ARG A 108 -5.03 2.64 -15.03
C ARG A 108 -3.98 1.80 -14.31
N SER A 109 -2.74 2.28 -14.17
CA SER A 109 -1.67 1.54 -13.49
C SER A 109 -1.81 1.46 -11.97
N ILE A 110 -2.64 2.31 -11.34
CA ILE A 110 -2.85 2.32 -9.89
C ILE A 110 -4.25 1.83 -9.48
N THR A 111 -5.07 1.43 -10.45
CA THR A 111 -6.40 0.83 -10.23
C THR A 111 -6.23 -0.68 -10.07
N GLY A 112 -6.81 -1.26 -9.01
CA GLY A 112 -6.59 -2.66 -8.67
C GLY A 112 -5.23 -2.91 -8.00
N ALA A 113 -4.77 -4.16 -8.00
CA ALA A 113 -3.49 -4.54 -7.40
C ALA A 113 -2.34 -4.32 -8.40
N TYR A 114 -1.23 -3.73 -7.94
CA TYR A 114 -0.06 -3.44 -8.76
C TYR A 114 1.23 -3.46 -7.93
N LEU A 115 2.40 -3.58 -8.57
CA LEU A 115 3.69 -3.40 -7.87
C LEU A 115 3.97 -1.92 -7.67
N GLU A 116 4.15 -1.49 -6.41
CA GLU A 116 4.40 -0.09 -6.08
C GLU A 116 5.80 0.33 -6.56
N LEU A 117 5.88 1.42 -7.36
CA LEU A 117 7.07 1.82 -8.10
C LEU A 117 8.27 2.18 -7.20
N GLY A 118 8.00 2.73 -6.01
CA GLY A 118 9.00 3.06 -4.99
C GLY A 118 9.17 1.99 -3.90
N GLY A 119 8.51 0.85 -4.05
CA GLY A 119 8.50 -0.20 -3.04
C GLY A 119 9.67 -1.18 -3.15
N ILE A 120 9.92 -1.93 -2.08
CA ILE A 120 10.87 -3.05 -2.10
C ILE A 120 10.26 -4.21 -2.89
N GLN A 121 10.99 -4.70 -3.89
CA GLN A 121 10.61 -5.86 -4.70
C GLN A 121 11.75 -6.88 -4.73
N SER A 122 11.47 -8.12 -4.34
CA SER A 122 12.35 -9.26 -4.54
C SER A 122 12.04 -9.97 -5.88
N GLN A 123 12.81 -11.01 -6.20
CA GLN A 123 12.50 -11.90 -7.34
C GLN A 123 11.10 -12.55 -7.27
N TYR A 124 10.48 -12.57 -6.09
CA TYR A 124 9.15 -13.15 -5.87
C TYR A 124 8.00 -12.14 -6.00
N ALA A 125 8.29 -10.86 -6.24
CA ALA A 125 7.30 -9.79 -6.16
C ALA A 125 6.08 -10.01 -7.07
N GLN A 126 6.32 -10.44 -8.31
CA GLN A 126 5.23 -10.70 -9.26
C GLN A 126 4.31 -11.84 -8.80
N HIS A 127 4.89 -12.93 -8.29
CA HIS A 127 4.12 -14.04 -7.74
C HIS A 127 3.33 -13.65 -6.49
N PHE A 128 3.91 -12.81 -5.62
CA PHE A 128 3.16 -12.26 -4.48
C PHE A 128 2.03 -11.33 -4.90
N LEU A 129 2.19 -10.57 -5.99
CA LEU A 129 1.09 -9.78 -6.57
C LEU A 129 -0.05 -10.68 -7.03
N GLU A 130 0.26 -11.77 -7.74
CA GLU A 130 -0.73 -12.75 -8.20
C GLU A 130 -1.47 -13.41 -7.02
N VAL A 131 -0.73 -13.86 -6.00
CA VAL A 131 -1.29 -14.44 -4.78
C VAL A 131 -2.17 -13.42 -4.05
N PHE A 132 -1.69 -12.18 -3.86
CA PHE A 132 -2.46 -11.13 -3.22
C PHE A 132 -3.76 -10.86 -3.97
N ASN A 133 -3.71 -10.74 -5.30
CA ASN A 133 -4.87 -10.52 -6.13
C ASN A 133 -5.90 -11.65 -5.98
N ALA A 134 -5.45 -12.90 -5.89
CA ALA A 134 -6.33 -14.05 -5.63
C ALA A 134 -6.97 -14.04 -4.22
N THR A 135 -6.41 -13.30 -3.26
CA THR A 135 -6.98 -13.16 -1.91
C THR A 135 -8.04 -12.06 -1.80
N LEU A 136 -8.19 -11.22 -2.83
CA LEU A 136 -9.12 -10.09 -2.80
C LEU A 136 -10.57 -10.59 -2.89
N THR A 137 -11.24 -10.51 -1.74
CA THR A 137 -12.68 -10.71 -1.58
C THR A 137 -13.32 -9.38 -1.21
N ASP A 138 -14.63 -9.24 -1.40
CA ASP A 138 -15.36 -8.03 -0.98
C ASP A 138 -15.16 -7.73 0.51
N GLU A 139 -15.15 -8.77 1.34
CA GLU A 139 -14.87 -8.64 2.78
C GLU A 139 -13.46 -8.07 3.05
N TYR A 140 -12.45 -8.57 2.32
CA TYR A 140 -11.09 -8.07 2.50
C TYR A 140 -10.96 -6.62 2.03
N VAL A 141 -11.53 -6.29 0.87
CA VAL A 141 -11.54 -4.92 0.35
C VAL A 141 -12.26 -3.97 1.32
N ASN A 142 -13.39 -4.41 1.90
CA ASN A 142 -14.10 -3.62 2.90
C ASN A 142 -13.28 -3.43 4.19
N THR A 143 -12.51 -4.43 4.60
CA THR A 143 -11.56 -4.33 5.73
C THR A 143 -10.49 -3.27 5.43
N ILE A 144 -9.87 -3.31 4.26
CA ILE A 144 -8.87 -2.32 3.81
C ILE A 144 -9.47 -0.90 3.81
N LYS A 145 -10.70 -0.73 3.30
CA LYS A 145 -11.41 0.57 3.27
C LYS A 145 -11.72 1.07 4.69
N LYS A 146 -12.13 0.18 5.60
CA LYS A 146 -12.36 0.49 7.03
C LYS A 146 -11.07 0.97 7.68
N HIS A 147 -9.97 0.24 7.53
CA HIS A 147 -8.66 0.62 8.07
C HIS A 147 -8.18 1.96 7.51
N TYR A 148 -8.33 2.20 6.21
CA TYR A 148 -8.05 3.50 5.59
C TYR A 148 -8.84 4.63 6.25
N SER A 149 -10.17 4.47 6.38
CA SER A 149 -11.04 5.48 7.00
C SER A 149 -10.62 5.78 8.44
N MET A 150 -10.30 4.74 9.22
CA MET A 150 -9.78 4.89 10.58
C MET A 150 -8.47 5.69 10.58
N PHE A 151 -7.55 5.35 9.68
CA PHE A 151 -6.25 6.00 9.56
C PHE A 151 -6.34 7.49 9.20
N LYS A 152 -7.27 7.86 8.30
CA LYS A 152 -7.50 9.26 7.89
C LYS A 152 -8.19 10.11 8.96
N LYS A 153 -9.00 9.52 9.84
CA LYS A 153 -9.72 10.24 10.91
C LYS A 153 -8.82 10.76 12.02
N ILE A 154 -7.60 10.23 12.18
CA ILE A 154 -6.67 10.71 13.20
C ILE A 154 -6.18 12.12 12.86
N ARG A 155 -6.59 13.09 13.69
CA ARG A 155 -5.99 14.42 13.74
C ARG A 155 -4.72 14.31 14.58
N HIS A 156 -3.53 14.44 13.98
CA HIS A 156 -2.32 14.70 14.79
C HIS A 156 -2.59 15.87 15.72
N LYS A 157 -2.41 15.68 17.03
CA LYS A 157 -2.07 16.79 17.93
C LYS A 157 -0.75 17.32 17.38
N SER A 158 -0.72 18.59 17.00
CA SER A 158 0.55 19.26 16.71
C SER A 158 1.46 19.02 17.92
N SER A 159 2.61 18.37 17.72
CA SER A 159 3.67 18.42 18.74
C SER A 159 3.91 19.89 19.06
N PRO A 160 4.04 20.27 20.34
CA PRO A 160 4.53 21.60 20.68
C PRO A 160 5.85 21.77 19.95
N ARG A 161 6.00 22.86 19.20
CA ARG A 161 7.32 23.30 18.76
C ARG A 161 8.09 23.58 20.06
N LEU A 162 9.07 22.73 20.36
CA LEU A 162 10.12 23.05 21.32
C LEU A 162 10.99 24.17 20.74
#